data_AF-A0A963ZZI4-F1
#
_entry.id   AF-A0A963ZZI4-F1
#
_cell.length_a   1.000
_cell.length_b   1.000
_cell.length_c   1.000
_cell.angle_alpha   90.00
_cell.angle_beta   90.00
_cell.angle_gamma   90.00
#
_symmetry.space_group_name_H-M   'P 1'
#
loop_
_entity.id
_entity.type
_entity.pdbx_description
1 polymer ?
#
loop_
_entity_poly.entity_id
_entity_poly.type
_entity_poly.pdbx_seq_one_letter_code
_entity_poly.pdbx_strand_id
1 'polypeptide(L)'
;MNRIFALFLISAALLAQSCQSDKQKLQQEIAQMETQLEAASSTELANNLIDKYLAYVAAYPEDADTDARFLYRAAGVNYRQGRYQMAADLLEQALKDYYASENTPASALLLGTILKENLKKTEAATTVFQSIKQAFPGFEEAKTETDQLDPSLPAISQRMGALLQQLSSDSLGRVNFQAANDYILNCEMLAVVQPNAEESPQLLYKAGEVAGSIGAYEKAIDLFDWIYNKYPGYEKAPLALFMKAFTLDNNMKNIDAARPVYEEFLAKYPDNDFARDAKILLENLGKSDEEIFNSFTKGAQEGETE
;
A
#
# COMPACT_ATOMS: atom_id res chain seq x y z
N MET A 1 -27.66 -36.08 16.62
CA MET A 1 -26.62 -35.07 16.31
C MET A 1 -25.71 -35.43 15.11
N ASN A 2 -25.61 -36.68 14.64
CA ASN A 2 -24.65 -37.05 13.56
C ASN A 2 -25.11 -36.88 12.09
N ARG A 3 -26.40 -36.69 11.79
CA ARG A 3 -26.87 -36.65 10.38
C ARG A 3 -26.79 -35.26 9.73
N ILE A 4 -26.91 -34.19 10.52
CA ILE A 4 -26.79 -32.81 10.03
C ILE A 4 -25.32 -32.46 9.75
N PHE A 5 -24.40 -32.93 10.61
CA PHE A 5 -22.96 -32.76 10.43
C PHE A 5 -22.42 -33.47 9.16
N ALA A 6 -22.95 -34.65 8.83
CA ALA A 6 -22.55 -35.40 7.63
C ALA A 6 -23.02 -34.74 6.32
N LEU A 7 -24.21 -34.11 6.31
CA LEU A 7 -24.73 -33.37 5.14
C LEU A 7 -23.93 -32.08 4.89
N PHE A 8 -23.52 -31.36 5.95
CA PHE A 8 -22.65 -30.19 5.84
C PHE A 8 -21.23 -30.54 5.33
N LEU A 9 -20.68 -31.68 5.74
CA LEU A 9 -19.38 -32.16 5.28
C LEU A 9 -19.39 -32.56 3.79
N ILE A 10 -20.49 -33.14 3.29
CA ILE A 10 -20.62 -33.52 1.88
C ILE A 10 -20.80 -32.29 0.98
N SER A 11 -21.56 -31.28 1.41
CA SER A 11 -21.72 -30.02 0.64
C SER A 11 -20.43 -29.21 0.56
N ALA A 12 -19.63 -29.18 1.64
CA ALA A 12 -18.34 -28.49 1.65
C ALA A 12 -17.32 -29.18 0.72
N ALA A 13 -17.33 -30.51 0.65
CA ALA A 13 -16.44 -31.28 -0.23
C ALA A 13 -16.75 -31.10 -1.72
N LEU A 14 -18.03 -31.00 -2.10
CA LEU A 14 -18.45 -30.75 -3.49
C LEU A 14 -18.10 -29.33 -3.96
N LEU A 15 -18.25 -28.33 -3.08
CA LEU A 15 -17.85 -26.94 -3.38
C LEU A 15 -16.33 -26.82 -3.55
N ALA A 16 -15.55 -27.48 -2.68
CA ALA A 16 -14.09 -27.49 -2.79
C ALA A 16 -13.61 -28.14 -4.11
N GLN A 17 -14.24 -29.23 -4.55
CA GLN A 17 -13.92 -29.87 -5.84
C GLN A 17 -14.26 -28.99 -7.04
N SER A 18 -15.39 -28.28 -7.00
CA SER A 18 -15.76 -27.33 -8.06
C SER A 18 -14.76 -26.17 -8.15
N CYS A 19 -14.44 -25.54 -7.03
CA CYS A 19 -13.48 -24.44 -6.98
C CYS A 19 -12.09 -24.85 -7.51
N GLN A 20 -11.63 -26.06 -7.18
CA GLN A 20 -10.36 -26.57 -7.68
C GLN A 20 -10.37 -26.80 -9.20
N SER A 21 -11.51 -27.20 -9.76
CA SER A 21 -11.66 -27.37 -11.21
C SER A 21 -11.67 -26.03 -11.97
N ASP A 22 -12.30 -25.00 -11.41
CA ASP A 22 -12.35 -23.66 -12.00
C ASP A 22 -10.96 -22.99 -11.96
N LYS A 23 -10.24 -23.16 -10.84
CA LYS A 23 -8.86 -22.69 -10.68
C LYS A 23 -7.93 -23.27 -11.75
N GLN A 24 -7.96 -24.59 -11.93
CA GLN A 24 -7.13 -25.28 -12.93
C GLN A 24 -7.49 -24.85 -14.36
N LYS A 25 -8.78 -24.67 -14.65
CA LYS A 25 -9.23 -24.19 -15.95
C LYS A 25 -8.69 -22.78 -16.25
N LEU A 26 -8.76 -21.87 -15.28
CA LEU A 26 -8.24 -20.51 -15.45
C LEU A 26 -6.72 -20.51 -15.68
N GLN A 27 -5.97 -21.34 -14.96
CA GLN A 27 -4.52 -21.50 -15.18
C GLN A 27 -4.22 -22.02 -16.61
N GLN A 28 -5.00 -22.97 -17.10
CA GLN A 28 -4.84 -23.48 -18.47
C GLN A 28 -5.17 -22.42 -19.52
N GLU A 29 -6.23 -21.64 -19.32
CA GLU A 29 -6.58 -20.52 -20.18
C GLU A 29 -5.45 -19.48 -20.23
N ILE A 30 -4.91 -19.11 -19.06
CA ILE A 30 -3.76 -18.19 -18.95
C ILE A 30 -2.56 -18.72 -19.74
N ALA A 31 -2.18 -19.99 -19.55
CA ALA A 31 -1.04 -20.60 -20.25
C ALA A 31 -1.22 -20.62 -21.78
N GLN A 32 -2.44 -20.87 -22.25
CA GLN A 32 -2.76 -20.80 -23.68
C GLN A 32 -2.61 -19.37 -24.22
N MET A 33 -3.08 -18.38 -23.48
CA MET A 33 -3.00 -16.97 -23.87
C MET A 33 -1.56 -16.44 -23.82
N GLU A 34 -0.73 -16.89 -22.88
CA GLU A 34 0.72 -16.64 -22.87
C GLU A 34 1.35 -17.09 -24.20
N THR A 35 1.07 -18.33 -24.61
CA THR A 35 1.57 -18.89 -25.88
C THR A 35 1.08 -18.09 -27.10
N GLN A 36 -0.18 -17.68 -27.10
CA GLN A 36 -0.75 -16.87 -28.19
C GLN A 36 -0.10 -15.49 -28.28
N LEU A 37 0.15 -14.83 -27.14
CA LEU A 37 0.80 -13.53 -27.11
C LEU A 37 2.26 -13.60 -27.55
N GLU A 38 2.97 -14.69 -27.21
CA GLU A 38 4.33 -14.94 -27.68
C GLU A 38 4.37 -15.15 -29.21
N ALA A 39 3.38 -15.84 -29.77
CA ALA A 39 3.30 -16.08 -31.21
C ALA A 39 2.85 -14.84 -32.01
N ALA A 40 2.03 -13.98 -31.41
CA ALA A 40 1.48 -12.79 -32.05
C ALA A 40 1.45 -11.61 -31.07
N SER A 41 2.46 -10.74 -31.15
CA SER A 41 2.52 -9.48 -30.40
C SER A 41 1.30 -8.59 -30.72
N SER A 42 0.28 -8.65 -29.86
CA SER A 42 -0.96 -7.88 -29.97
C SER A 42 -1.28 -7.19 -28.64
N THR A 43 -1.64 -5.90 -28.71
CA THR A 43 -2.08 -5.14 -27.53
C THR A 43 -3.40 -5.67 -26.96
N GLU A 44 -4.31 -6.15 -27.82
CA GLU A 44 -5.57 -6.75 -27.38
C GLU A 44 -5.33 -8.05 -26.61
N LEU A 45 -4.49 -8.95 -27.15
CA LEU A 45 -4.12 -10.20 -26.45
C LEU A 45 -3.41 -9.91 -25.13
N ALA A 46 -2.54 -8.89 -25.10
CA ALA A 46 -1.87 -8.46 -23.89
C ALA A 46 -2.84 -7.96 -22.81
N ASN A 47 -3.83 -7.14 -23.19
CA ASN A 47 -4.86 -6.65 -22.27
C ASN A 47 -5.70 -7.81 -21.71
N ASN A 48 -6.19 -8.67 -22.59
CA ASN A 48 -6.99 -9.82 -22.18
C ASN A 48 -6.19 -10.76 -21.25
N LEU A 49 -4.90 -10.94 -21.50
CA LEU A 49 -4.04 -11.76 -20.65
C LEU A 49 -3.80 -11.10 -19.27
N ILE A 50 -3.57 -9.78 -19.23
CA ILE A 50 -3.49 -9.03 -17.96
C ILE A 50 -4.77 -9.19 -17.16
N ASP A 51 -5.94 -9.02 -17.79
CA ASP A 51 -7.23 -9.17 -17.12
C ASP A 51 -7.40 -10.57 -16.53
N LYS A 52 -6.90 -11.61 -17.21
CA LYS A 52 -6.93 -12.98 -16.71
C LYS A 52 -6.00 -13.21 -15.52
N TYR A 53 -4.80 -12.63 -15.51
CA TYR A 53 -3.93 -12.64 -14.33
C TYR A 53 -4.62 -11.98 -13.13
N LEU A 54 -5.16 -10.77 -13.32
CA LEU A 54 -5.81 -10.02 -12.24
C LEU A 54 -7.08 -10.70 -11.74
N ALA A 55 -7.86 -11.32 -12.64
CA ALA A 55 -9.01 -12.13 -12.26
C ALA A 55 -8.62 -13.35 -11.41
N TYR A 56 -7.47 -13.97 -11.68
CA TYR A 56 -6.97 -15.06 -10.86
C TYR A 56 -6.61 -14.57 -9.45
N VAL A 57 -5.80 -13.50 -9.36
CA VAL A 57 -5.37 -12.91 -8.07
C VAL A 57 -6.58 -12.52 -7.22
N ALA A 58 -7.61 -11.95 -7.83
CA ALA A 58 -8.84 -11.58 -7.12
C ALA A 58 -9.67 -12.81 -6.66
N ALA A 59 -9.64 -13.91 -7.40
CA ALA A 59 -10.45 -15.10 -7.12
C ALA A 59 -9.81 -16.08 -6.13
N TYR A 60 -8.47 -16.11 -6.04
CA TYR A 60 -7.71 -17.10 -5.26
C TYR A 60 -6.62 -16.46 -4.39
N PRO A 61 -6.94 -15.45 -3.54
CA PRO A 61 -5.94 -14.69 -2.77
C PRO A 61 -5.11 -15.55 -1.79
N GLU A 62 -5.53 -16.78 -1.51
CA GLU A 62 -4.79 -17.75 -0.70
C GLU A 62 -3.62 -18.41 -1.45
N ASP A 63 -3.55 -18.31 -2.79
CA ASP A 63 -2.49 -18.87 -3.62
C ASP A 63 -1.34 -17.88 -3.81
N ALA A 64 -0.74 -17.48 -2.68
CA ALA A 64 0.19 -16.37 -2.60
C ALA A 64 1.35 -16.42 -3.63
N ASP A 65 1.97 -17.59 -3.82
CA ASP A 65 3.07 -17.73 -4.78
C ASP A 65 2.62 -17.61 -6.24
N THR A 66 1.42 -18.09 -6.55
CA THR A 66 0.86 -17.93 -7.90
C THR A 66 0.43 -16.51 -8.15
N ASP A 67 -0.16 -15.86 -7.16
CA ASP A 67 -0.58 -14.47 -7.26
C ASP A 67 0.61 -13.54 -7.44
N ALA A 68 1.66 -13.70 -6.64
CA ALA A 68 2.92 -12.96 -6.79
C ALA A 68 3.50 -13.12 -8.20
N ARG A 69 3.54 -14.36 -8.71
CA ARG A 69 4.04 -14.67 -10.05
C ARG A 69 3.16 -14.07 -11.15
N PHE A 70 1.84 -14.08 -10.99
CA PHE A 70 0.92 -13.50 -11.97
C PHE A 70 0.95 -11.98 -11.97
N LEU A 71 1.08 -11.32 -10.82
CA LEU A 71 1.34 -9.88 -10.74
C LEU A 71 2.67 -9.52 -11.41
N TYR A 72 3.75 -10.27 -11.15
CA TYR A 72 5.03 -10.10 -11.83
C TYR A 72 4.93 -10.27 -13.36
N ARG A 73 4.20 -11.30 -13.83
CA ARG A 73 3.99 -11.53 -15.27
C ARG A 73 3.13 -10.43 -15.89
N ALA A 74 2.06 -10.00 -15.22
CA ALA A 74 1.22 -8.90 -15.66
C ALA A 74 2.02 -7.58 -15.75
N ALA A 75 2.93 -7.34 -14.79
CA ALA A 75 3.87 -6.22 -14.85
C ALA A 75 4.80 -6.35 -16.06
N GLY A 76 5.35 -7.53 -16.34
CA GLY A 76 6.16 -7.79 -17.52
C GLY A 76 5.43 -7.55 -18.85
N VAL A 77 4.13 -7.90 -18.92
CA VAL A 77 3.29 -7.60 -20.09
C VAL A 77 3.08 -6.09 -20.21
N ASN A 78 2.75 -5.39 -19.11
CA ASN A 78 2.61 -3.93 -19.11
C ASN A 78 3.90 -3.22 -19.52
N TYR A 79 5.05 -3.68 -19.02
CA TYR A 79 6.37 -3.17 -19.37
C TYR A 79 6.63 -3.24 -20.87
N ARG A 80 6.39 -4.41 -21.50
CA ARG A 80 6.56 -4.58 -22.96
C ARG A 80 5.61 -3.71 -23.79
N GLN A 81 4.47 -3.33 -23.22
CA GLN A 81 3.50 -2.41 -23.84
C GLN A 81 3.83 -0.93 -23.55
N GLY A 82 4.95 -0.62 -22.88
CA GLY A 82 5.34 0.74 -22.53
C GLY A 82 4.54 1.35 -21.37
N ARG A 83 3.72 0.55 -20.68
CA ARG A 83 2.87 0.97 -19.56
C ARG A 83 3.62 0.86 -18.24
N TYR A 84 4.68 1.64 -18.11
CA TYR A 84 5.66 1.51 -17.03
C TYR A 84 5.09 1.80 -15.65
N GLN A 85 4.19 2.78 -15.52
CA GLN A 85 3.54 3.06 -14.23
C GLN A 85 2.67 1.87 -13.79
N MET A 86 1.82 1.36 -14.67
CA MET A 86 1.00 0.18 -14.38
C MET A 86 1.86 -1.05 -14.03
N ALA A 87 3.01 -1.22 -14.69
CA ALA A 87 3.95 -2.28 -14.34
C ALA A 87 4.54 -2.08 -12.94
N ALA A 88 4.94 -0.87 -12.57
CA ALA A 88 5.43 -0.56 -11.23
C ALA A 88 4.36 -0.81 -10.16
N ASP A 89 3.13 -0.35 -10.38
CA ASP A 89 2.02 -0.51 -9.43
C ASP A 89 1.73 -2.00 -9.13
N LEU A 90 1.77 -2.85 -10.16
CA LEU A 90 1.58 -4.30 -10.00
C LEU A 90 2.72 -4.97 -9.23
N LEU A 91 3.96 -4.50 -9.40
CA LEU A 91 5.11 -5.00 -8.66
C LEU A 91 5.07 -4.56 -7.19
N GLU A 92 4.67 -3.31 -6.94
CA GLU A 92 4.41 -2.83 -5.59
C GLU A 92 3.32 -3.65 -4.90
N GLN A 93 2.23 -3.97 -5.61
CA GLN A 93 1.19 -4.86 -5.07
C GLN A 93 1.75 -6.24 -4.72
N ALA A 94 2.51 -6.87 -5.63
CA ALA A 94 3.15 -8.16 -5.37
C ALA A 94 4.04 -8.12 -4.11
N LEU A 95 4.84 -7.06 -3.96
CA LEU A 95 5.72 -6.88 -2.81
C LEU A 95 4.96 -6.58 -1.50
N LYS A 96 3.83 -5.86 -1.56
CA LYS A 96 3.01 -5.53 -0.38
C LYS A 96 2.17 -6.71 0.11
N ASP A 97 1.61 -7.48 -0.82
CA ASP A 97 0.62 -8.50 -0.51
C ASP A 97 1.20 -9.91 -0.42
N TYR A 98 2.28 -10.18 -1.16
CA TYR A 98 2.83 -11.53 -1.32
C TYR A 98 4.35 -11.60 -1.11
N TYR A 99 4.88 -10.77 -0.19
CA TYR A 99 6.32 -10.63 0.06
C TYR A 99 7.06 -11.96 0.36
N ALA A 100 6.38 -12.94 0.97
CA ALA A 100 6.98 -14.24 1.28
C ALA A 100 7.27 -15.11 0.04
N SER A 101 6.81 -14.71 -1.14
CA SER A 101 6.97 -15.48 -2.37
C SER A 101 8.43 -15.56 -2.84
N GLU A 102 8.77 -16.66 -3.51
CA GLU A 102 10.06 -16.82 -4.21
C GLU A 102 10.26 -15.76 -5.32
N ASN A 103 9.18 -15.17 -5.83
CA ASN A 103 9.20 -14.15 -6.89
C ASN A 103 9.51 -12.72 -6.37
N THR A 104 9.66 -12.53 -5.06
CA THR A 104 9.89 -11.21 -4.44
C THR A 104 11.16 -10.51 -4.92
N PRO A 105 12.35 -11.15 -4.94
CA PRO A 105 13.58 -10.47 -5.39
C PRO A 105 13.51 -10.03 -6.86
N ALA A 106 12.92 -10.86 -7.73
CA ALA A 106 12.70 -10.53 -9.14
C ALA A 106 11.74 -9.36 -9.32
N SER A 107 10.68 -9.30 -8.50
CA SER A 107 9.72 -8.19 -8.54
C SER A 107 10.35 -6.88 -8.09
N ALA A 108 11.14 -6.91 -7.02
CA ALA A 108 11.90 -5.75 -6.54
C ALA A 108 12.92 -5.26 -7.59
N LEU A 109 13.65 -6.18 -8.23
CA LEU A 109 14.61 -5.81 -9.28
C LEU A 109 13.91 -5.13 -10.47
N LEU A 110 12.84 -5.73 -10.99
CA LEU A 110 12.11 -5.14 -12.11
C LEU A 110 11.52 -3.77 -11.74
N LEU A 111 11.02 -3.59 -10.51
CA LEU A 111 10.53 -2.31 -10.01
C LEU A 111 11.65 -1.26 -10.01
N GLY A 112 12.81 -1.60 -9.45
CA GLY A 112 13.99 -0.73 -9.45
C GLY A 112 14.45 -0.34 -10.85
N THR A 113 14.48 -1.30 -11.78
CA THR A 113 14.80 -1.07 -13.19
C THR A 113 13.80 -0.12 -13.84
N ILE A 114 12.50 -0.33 -13.66
CA ILE A 114 11.45 0.55 -14.20
C ILE A 114 11.60 1.98 -13.68
N LEU A 115 11.85 2.13 -12.37
CA LEU A 115 12.06 3.44 -11.75
C LEU A 115 13.28 4.14 -12.34
N LYS A 116 14.41 3.44 -12.51
CA LYS A 116 15.65 3.97 -13.07
C LYS A 116 15.51 4.33 -14.55
N GLU A 117 15.07 3.38 -15.35
CA GLU A 117 15.21 3.45 -16.81
C GLU A 117 14.01 4.11 -17.49
N ASN A 118 12.80 3.89 -16.97
CA ASN A 118 11.58 4.29 -17.67
C ASN A 118 10.90 5.49 -17.01
N LEU A 119 10.74 5.48 -15.69
CA LEU A 119 10.08 6.55 -14.94
C LEU A 119 11.03 7.67 -14.50
N LYS A 120 12.35 7.47 -14.66
CA LYS A 120 13.42 8.42 -14.32
C LYS A 120 13.38 8.89 -12.86
N LYS A 121 12.96 7.99 -11.96
CA LYS A 121 12.94 8.15 -10.50
C LYS A 121 14.22 7.58 -9.89
N THR A 122 15.37 8.18 -10.24
CA THR A 122 16.69 7.65 -9.90
C THR A 122 16.88 7.42 -8.41
N GLU A 123 16.46 8.36 -7.56
CA GLU A 123 16.66 8.25 -6.11
C GLU A 123 15.86 7.07 -5.50
N ALA A 124 14.62 6.89 -5.96
CA ALA A 124 13.78 5.76 -5.58
C ALA A 124 14.36 4.43 -6.07
N ALA A 125 14.86 4.37 -7.30
CA ALA A 125 15.55 3.19 -7.82
C ALA A 125 16.80 2.84 -7.00
N THR A 126 17.61 3.85 -6.62
CA THR A 126 18.75 3.66 -5.73
C THR A 126 18.32 3.08 -4.37
N THR A 127 17.19 3.53 -3.82
CA THR A 127 16.63 2.97 -2.59
C THR A 127 16.21 1.52 -2.77
N VAL A 128 15.57 1.16 -3.88
CA VAL A 128 15.24 -0.23 -4.21
C VAL A 128 16.49 -1.10 -4.29
N PHE A 129 17.52 -0.71 -5.04
CA PHE A 129 18.74 -1.52 -5.17
C PHE A 129 19.54 -1.61 -3.87
N GLN A 130 19.63 -0.52 -3.10
CA GLN A 130 20.24 -0.54 -1.77
C GLN A 130 19.47 -1.49 -0.84
N SER A 131 18.14 -1.52 -0.96
CA SER A 131 17.27 -2.40 -0.19
C SER A 131 17.42 -3.87 -0.59
N ILE A 132 17.49 -4.16 -1.89
CA ILE A 132 17.74 -5.52 -2.42
C ILE A 132 19.09 -6.05 -1.93
N LYS A 133 20.15 -5.23 -1.95
CA LYS A 133 21.47 -5.63 -1.48
C LYS A 133 21.47 -6.11 -0.02
N GLN A 134 20.58 -5.56 0.81
CA GLN A 134 20.45 -5.92 2.22
C GLN A 134 19.47 -7.09 2.44
N ALA A 135 18.32 -7.09 1.75
CA ALA A 135 17.27 -8.09 1.92
C ALA A 135 17.57 -9.41 1.20
N PHE A 136 18.24 -9.34 0.05
CA PHE A 136 18.49 -10.46 -0.87
C PHE A 136 19.95 -10.51 -1.33
N PRO A 137 20.95 -10.59 -0.42
CA PRO A 137 22.37 -10.49 -0.77
C PRO A 137 22.88 -11.60 -1.72
N GLY A 138 22.15 -12.70 -1.86
CA GLY A 138 22.49 -13.81 -2.77
C GLY A 138 21.73 -13.80 -4.11
N PHE A 139 20.95 -12.76 -4.41
CA PHE A 139 20.20 -12.67 -5.65
C PHE A 139 21.08 -12.18 -6.80
N GLU A 140 21.64 -13.10 -7.58
CA GLU A 140 22.65 -12.83 -8.60
C GLU A 140 22.16 -11.89 -9.71
N GLU A 141 20.88 -11.94 -10.08
CA GLU A 141 20.30 -11.10 -11.12
C GLU A 141 20.34 -9.60 -10.78
N ALA A 142 20.34 -9.25 -9.49
CA ALA A 142 20.45 -7.86 -9.05
C ALA A 142 21.90 -7.38 -8.91
N LYS A 143 22.89 -8.29 -8.97
CA LYS A 143 24.29 -7.99 -8.64
C LYS A 143 24.86 -6.84 -9.46
N THR A 144 24.55 -6.79 -10.75
CA THR A 144 24.99 -5.71 -11.64
C THR A 144 24.55 -4.33 -11.12
N GLU A 145 23.30 -4.21 -10.66
CA GLU A 145 22.77 -2.95 -10.14
C GLU A 145 23.28 -2.66 -8.73
N THR A 146 23.37 -3.67 -7.87
CA THR A 146 23.79 -3.50 -6.47
C THR A 146 25.29 -3.24 -6.29
N ASP A 147 26.13 -3.70 -7.23
CA ASP A 147 27.57 -3.46 -7.24
C ASP A 147 27.94 -2.12 -7.87
N GLN A 148 27.08 -1.57 -8.72
CA GLN A 148 27.24 -0.23 -9.31
C GLN A 148 26.82 0.90 -8.36
N LEU A 149 26.19 0.60 -7.22
CA LEU A 149 25.90 1.59 -6.19
C LEU A 149 27.19 2.27 -5.72
N ASP A 150 27.12 3.59 -5.55
CA ASP A 150 28.24 4.37 -5.01
C ASP A 150 28.70 3.76 -3.67
N PRO A 151 29.98 3.38 -3.51
CA PRO A 151 30.49 2.85 -2.24
C PRO A 151 30.37 3.83 -1.07
N SER A 152 30.24 5.14 -1.35
CA SER A 152 30.00 6.20 -0.38
C SER A 152 28.51 6.54 -0.18
N LEU A 153 27.60 5.79 -0.83
CA LEU A 153 26.16 6.00 -0.72
C LEU A 153 25.73 5.95 0.76
N PRO A 154 25.11 7.03 1.28
CA PRO A 154 24.67 7.04 2.67
C PRO A 154 23.59 5.98 2.93
N ALA A 155 23.42 5.61 4.21
CA ALA A 155 22.31 4.75 4.62
C ALA A 155 20.97 5.37 4.24
N ILE A 156 19.95 4.55 3.96
CA ILE A 156 18.62 5.02 3.52
C ILE A 156 18.05 6.01 4.54
N SER A 157 18.18 5.75 5.84
CA SER A 157 17.75 6.66 6.91
C SER A 157 18.41 8.05 6.85
N GLN A 158 19.71 8.13 6.53
CA GLN A 158 20.42 9.40 6.37
C GLN A 158 19.93 10.17 5.13
N ARG A 159 19.70 9.46 4.02
CA ARG A 159 19.13 10.05 2.80
C ARG A 159 17.72 10.59 3.05
N MET A 160 16.90 9.85 3.78
CA MET A 160 15.55 10.29 4.18
C MET A 160 15.60 11.53 5.08
N GLY A 161 16.56 11.60 6.01
CA GLY A 161 16.83 12.80 6.80
C GLY A 161 17.21 14.01 5.96
N ALA A 162 18.01 13.84 4.91
CA ALA A 162 18.38 14.92 4.00
C ALA A 162 17.18 15.45 3.20
N LEU A 163 16.30 14.57 2.71
CA LEU A 163 15.06 14.97 2.02
C LEU A 163 14.13 15.77 2.94
N LEU A 164 13.99 15.38 4.21
CA LEU A 164 13.21 16.15 5.20
C LEU A 164 13.80 17.53 5.50
N GLN A 165 15.13 17.64 5.52
CA GLN A 165 15.78 18.94 5.66
C GLN A 165 15.48 19.83 4.45
N GLN A 166 15.61 19.29 3.23
CA GLN A 166 15.29 20.01 2.00
C GLN A 166 13.82 20.43 1.90
N LEU A 167 12.90 19.63 2.45
CA LEU A 167 11.49 19.97 2.57
C LEU A 167 11.26 21.26 3.37
N SER A 168 12.08 21.47 4.41
CA SER A 168 11.91 22.51 5.43
C SER A 168 12.77 23.77 5.17
N SER A 169 13.64 23.76 4.16
CA SER A 169 14.76 24.71 4.07
C SER A 169 14.64 25.80 2.99
N ASP A 170 13.47 26.04 2.39
CA ASP A 170 13.39 27.16 1.42
C ASP A 170 13.54 28.51 2.15
N SER A 171 14.38 29.37 1.60
CA SER A 171 14.64 30.77 1.98
C SER A 171 13.37 31.63 2.10
N LEU A 172 12.28 31.22 1.43
CA LEU A 172 10.98 31.88 1.46
C LEU A 172 9.96 31.19 2.39
N GLY A 173 10.38 30.16 3.13
CA GLY A 173 9.52 29.36 4.00
C GLY A 173 8.48 28.53 3.25
N ARG A 174 8.68 28.30 1.95
CA ARG A 174 7.76 27.50 1.12
C ARG A 174 8.12 26.03 1.21
N VAL A 175 7.08 25.19 1.17
CA VAL A 175 7.23 23.73 1.13
C VAL A 175 7.86 23.32 -0.20
N ASN A 176 8.94 22.53 -0.14
CA ASN A 176 9.53 21.91 -1.32
C ASN A 176 8.78 20.62 -1.69
N PHE A 177 7.80 20.73 -2.59
CA PHE A 177 6.98 19.60 -3.04
C PHE A 177 7.79 18.47 -3.70
N GLN A 178 8.90 18.79 -4.38
CA GLN A 178 9.73 17.76 -4.99
C GLN A 178 10.40 16.90 -3.91
N ALA A 179 11.03 17.55 -2.92
CA ALA A 179 11.61 16.84 -1.79
C ALA A 179 10.55 16.06 -0.99
N ALA A 180 9.33 16.60 -0.86
CA ALA A 180 8.22 15.89 -0.22
C ALA A 180 7.86 14.60 -0.97
N ASN A 181 7.66 14.70 -2.29
CA ASN A 181 7.31 13.56 -3.13
C ASN A 181 8.42 12.52 -3.19
N ASP A 182 9.68 12.95 -3.26
CA ASP A 182 10.83 12.06 -3.21
C ASP A 182 10.93 11.38 -1.84
N TYR A 183 10.69 12.09 -0.73
CA TYR A 183 10.65 11.51 0.60
C TYR A 183 9.60 10.40 0.70
N ILE A 184 8.37 10.70 0.27
CA ILE A 184 7.24 9.76 0.29
C ILE A 184 7.60 8.51 -0.53
N LEU A 185 7.98 8.69 -1.80
CA LEU A 185 8.27 7.58 -2.71
C LEU A 185 9.41 6.71 -2.19
N ASN A 186 10.48 7.30 -1.65
CA ASN A 186 11.60 6.51 -1.12
C ASN A 186 11.22 5.74 0.15
N CYS A 187 10.37 6.29 1.02
CA CYS A 187 9.85 5.55 2.17
C CYS A 187 8.98 4.37 1.73
N GLU A 188 8.13 4.55 0.71
CA GLU A 188 7.35 3.47 0.11
C GLU A 188 8.26 2.39 -0.49
N MET A 189 9.29 2.78 -1.26
CA MET A 189 10.23 1.86 -1.89
C MET A 189 11.06 1.04 -0.89
N LEU A 190 11.50 1.66 0.21
CA LEU A 190 12.11 0.91 1.31
C LEU A 190 11.11 -0.11 1.86
N ALA A 191 9.90 0.33 2.23
CA ALA A 191 8.94 -0.51 2.92
C ALA A 191 8.39 -1.66 2.06
N VAL A 192 8.32 -1.53 0.73
CA VAL A 192 7.95 -2.66 -0.15
C VAL A 192 9.07 -3.69 -0.28
N VAL A 193 10.35 -3.28 -0.26
CA VAL A 193 11.49 -4.20 -0.40
C VAL A 193 11.98 -4.74 0.95
N GLN A 194 11.72 -4.02 2.03
CA GLN A 194 12.09 -4.38 3.41
C GLN A 194 10.91 -4.18 4.37
N PRO A 195 9.78 -4.88 4.18
CA PRO A 195 8.61 -4.74 5.05
C PRO A 195 8.87 -5.19 6.50
N ASN A 196 9.94 -5.95 6.76
CA ASN A 196 10.30 -6.40 8.10
C ASN A 196 11.41 -5.56 8.76
N ALA A 197 11.90 -4.50 8.10
CA ALA A 197 12.85 -3.59 8.73
C ALA A 197 12.17 -2.81 9.86
N GLU A 198 12.88 -2.62 10.98
CA GLU A 198 12.34 -1.98 12.18
C GLU A 198 11.86 -0.55 11.90
N GLU A 199 12.57 0.17 11.01
CA GLU A 199 12.27 1.55 10.63
C GLU A 199 11.10 1.69 9.63
N SER A 200 10.70 0.62 8.93
CA SER A 200 9.70 0.68 7.85
C SER A 200 8.36 1.31 8.29
N PRO A 201 7.69 0.86 9.36
CA PRO A 201 6.44 1.49 9.79
C PRO A 201 6.63 2.93 10.26
N GLN A 202 7.77 3.27 10.86
CA GLN A 202 8.07 4.64 11.28
C GLN A 202 8.24 5.58 10.10
N LEU A 203 8.96 5.15 9.06
CA LEU A 203 9.17 5.93 7.84
C LEU A 203 7.87 6.08 7.04
N LEU A 204 7.05 5.04 6.95
CA LEU A 204 5.72 5.12 6.34
C LEU A 204 4.82 6.11 7.09
N TYR A 205 4.82 6.08 8.42
CA TYR A 205 4.03 7.02 9.21
C TYR A 205 4.46 8.46 8.92
N LYS A 206 5.77 8.70 8.87
CA LYS A 206 6.31 10.02 8.56
C LYS A 206 5.98 10.44 7.12
N ALA A 207 6.01 9.51 6.16
CA ALA A 207 5.59 9.75 4.80
C ALA A 207 4.11 10.15 4.73
N GLY A 208 3.23 9.53 5.54
CA GLY A 208 1.82 9.90 5.67
C GLY A 208 1.64 11.34 6.18
N GLU A 209 2.40 11.74 7.21
CA GLU A 209 2.41 13.14 7.68
C GLU A 209 2.88 14.11 6.60
N VAL A 210 3.94 13.76 5.87
CA VAL A 210 4.48 14.61 4.79
C VAL A 210 3.44 14.74 3.68
N ALA A 211 2.82 13.64 3.24
CA ALA A 211 1.75 13.63 2.25
C ALA A 211 0.57 14.52 2.68
N GLY A 212 0.13 14.42 3.93
CA GLY A 212 -0.92 15.28 4.48
C GLY A 212 -0.53 16.77 4.48
N SER A 213 0.71 17.09 4.85
CA SER A 213 1.17 18.49 4.90
C SER A 213 1.27 19.17 3.53
N ILE A 214 1.48 18.40 2.46
CA ILE A 214 1.50 18.91 1.08
C ILE A 214 0.14 18.82 0.36
N GLY A 215 -0.91 18.39 1.06
CA GLY A 215 -2.25 18.24 0.49
C GLY A 215 -2.48 16.96 -0.34
N ALA A 216 -1.53 16.02 -0.34
CA ALA A 216 -1.66 14.71 -0.99
C ALA A 216 -2.47 13.75 -0.09
N TYR A 217 -3.73 14.12 0.20
CA TYR A 217 -4.56 13.46 1.21
C TYR A 217 -4.87 11.99 0.88
N GLU A 218 -5.11 11.66 -0.39
CA GLU A 218 -5.31 10.26 -0.82
C GLU A 218 -4.08 9.41 -0.53
N LYS A 219 -2.89 9.90 -0.88
CA LYS A 219 -1.62 9.23 -0.56
C LYS A 219 -1.39 9.10 0.95
N ALA A 220 -1.75 10.12 1.74
CA ALA A 220 -1.65 10.04 3.20
C ALA A 220 -2.55 8.92 3.75
N ILE A 221 -3.79 8.82 3.25
CA ILE A 221 -4.74 7.76 3.59
C ILE A 221 -4.19 6.39 3.22
N ASP A 222 -3.65 6.21 2.02
CA ASP A 222 -3.06 4.94 1.59
C ASP A 222 -1.91 4.49 2.49
N LEU A 223 -1.05 5.43 2.89
CA LEU A 223 0.08 5.16 3.79
C LEU A 223 -0.39 4.79 5.20
N PHE A 224 -1.39 5.49 5.74
CA PHE A 224 -1.97 5.16 7.04
C PHE A 224 -2.68 3.81 7.04
N ASP A 225 -3.40 3.49 5.95
CA ASP A 225 -4.04 2.20 5.77
C ASP A 225 -3.01 1.06 5.67
N TRP A 226 -1.92 1.28 4.95
CA TRP A 226 -0.82 0.32 4.87
C TRP A 226 -0.22 0.05 6.26
N ILE A 227 0.06 1.08 7.06
CA ILE A 227 0.59 0.93 8.42
C ILE A 227 -0.37 0.09 9.27
N TYR A 228 -1.64 0.47 9.27
CA TYR A 228 -2.67 -0.18 10.08
C TYR A 228 -2.84 -1.67 9.73
N ASN A 229 -2.83 -1.99 8.43
CA ASN A 229 -3.10 -3.35 7.94
C ASN A 229 -1.88 -4.27 7.97
N LYS A 230 -0.67 -3.75 7.73
CA LYS A 230 0.56 -4.58 7.60
C LYS A 230 1.46 -4.52 8.82
N TYR A 231 1.29 -3.53 9.70
CA TYR A 231 2.12 -3.35 10.90
C TYR A 231 1.29 -3.26 12.18
N PRO A 232 0.42 -4.24 12.49
CA PRO A 232 -0.47 -4.18 13.65
C PRO A 232 0.27 -4.12 14.99
N GLY A 233 1.54 -4.55 15.04
CA GLY A 233 2.39 -4.45 16.23
C GLY A 233 3.13 -3.11 16.39
N TYR A 234 3.04 -2.21 15.41
CA TYR A 234 3.63 -0.89 15.52
C TYR A 234 2.82 -0.04 16.50
N GLU A 235 3.49 0.61 17.46
CA GLU A 235 2.85 1.41 18.51
C GLU A 235 1.87 2.46 17.95
N LYS A 236 2.18 3.06 16.78
CA LYS A 236 1.32 4.05 16.14
C LYS A 236 0.34 3.50 15.11
N ALA A 237 0.17 2.17 15.00
CA ALA A 237 -0.86 1.62 14.11
C ALA A 237 -2.29 2.10 14.45
N PRO A 238 -2.71 2.18 15.73
CA PRO A 238 -4.00 2.79 16.07
C PRO A 238 -4.06 4.28 15.67
N LEU A 239 -2.96 5.01 15.88
CA LEU A 239 -2.88 6.42 15.49
C LEU A 239 -2.97 6.59 13.97
N ALA A 240 -2.39 5.69 13.17
CA ALA A 240 -2.56 5.71 11.72
C ALA A 240 -4.03 5.59 11.30
N LEU A 241 -4.80 4.67 11.93
CA LEU A 241 -6.24 4.56 11.68
C LEU A 241 -7.01 5.84 12.06
N PHE A 242 -6.67 6.46 13.19
CA PHE A 242 -7.23 7.76 13.57
C PHE A 242 -6.89 8.85 12.55
N MET A 243 -5.63 8.93 12.11
CA MET A 243 -5.18 9.91 11.12
C MET A 243 -5.88 9.73 9.77
N LYS A 244 -6.13 8.49 9.34
CA LYS A 244 -6.96 8.21 8.15
C LYS A 244 -8.36 8.81 8.27
N ALA A 245 -9.06 8.56 9.39
CA ALA A 245 -10.38 9.14 9.64
C ALA A 245 -10.33 10.67 9.66
N PHE A 246 -9.34 11.23 10.36
CA PHE A 246 -9.13 12.67 10.47
C PHE A 246 -8.87 13.34 9.13
N THR A 247 -8.04 12.75 8.26
CA THR A 247 -7.78 13.27 6.92
C THR A 247 -9.03 13.24 6.04
N LEU A 248 -9.81 12.15 6.08
CA LEU A 248 -11.08 12.05 5.35
C LEU A 248 -12.07 13.14 5.78
N ASP A 249 -12.24 13.34 7.08
CA ASP A 249 -13.13 14.34 7.64
C ASP A 249 -12.61 15.77 7.39
N ASN A 250 -11.46 16.11 7.95
CA ASN A 250 -11.03 17.49 8.08
C ASN A 250 -10.49 18.06 6.78
N ASN A 251 -9.74 17.25 6.02
CA ASN A 251 -9.06 17.71 4.82
C ASN A 251 -9.89 17.48 3.55
N MET A 252 -10.51 16.30 3.43
CA MET A 252 -11.28 15.94 2.23
C MET A 252 -12.77 16.25 2.33
N LYS A 253 -13.29 16.55 3.53
CA LYS A 253 -14.73 16.73 3.80
C LYS A 253 -15.59 15.54 3.34
N ASN A 254 -15.00 14.34 3.33
CA ASN A 254 -15.66 13.11 2.93
C ASN A 254 -16.25 12.39 4.15
N ILE A 255 -17.39 12.90 4.60
CA ILE A 255 -18.11 12.44 5.80
C ILE A 255 -18.45 10.95 5.71
N ASP A 256 -18.93 10.50 4.55
CA ASP A 256 -19.37 9.13 4.32
C ASP A 256 -18.23 8.13 4.47
N ALA A 257 -17.02 8.50 4.03
CA ALA A 257 -15.83 7.69 4.20
C ALA A 257 -15.24 7.81 5.62
N ALA A 258 -15.30 8.98 6.26
CA ALA A 258 -14.71 9.20 7.58
C ALA A 258 -15.43 8.47 8.72
N ARG A 259 -16.77 8.48 8.69
CA ARG A 259 -17.63 7.89 9.73
C ARG A 259 -17.27 6.43 10.08
N PRO A 260 -17.25 5.48 9.14
CA PRO A 260 -16.96 4.09 9.46
C PRO A 260 -15.54 3.88 10.01
N VAL A 261 -14.58 4.74 9.64
CA VAL A 261 -13.20 4.64 10.13
C VAL A 261 -13.09 5.12 11.58
N TYR A 262 -13.79 6.19 11.95
CA TYR A 262 -13.89 6.61 13.36
C TYR A 262 -14.61 5.55 14.21
N GLU A 263 -15.69 4.97 13.71
CA GLU A 263 -16.43 3.90 14.39
C GLU A 263 -15.54 2.66 14.60
N GLU A 264 -14.77 2.26 13.59
CA GLU A 264 -13.79 1.19 13.72
C GLU A 264 -12.72 1.49 14.78
N PHE A 265 -12.16 2.71 14.75
CA PHE A 265 -11.16 3.14 15.72
C PHE A 265 -11.69 3.07 17.15
N LEU A 266 -12.89 3.61 17.41
CA LEU A 266 -13.52 3.58 18.73
C LEU A 266 -13.88 2.17 19.19
N ALA A 267 -14.28 1.29 18.26
CA ALA A 267 -14.61 -0.09 18.57
C ALA A 267 -13.37 -0.92 18.94
N LYS A 268 -12.24 -0.71 18.24
CA LYS A 268 -11.00 -1.48 18.46
C LYS A 268 -10.11 -0.89 19.54
N TYR A 269 -10.14 0.44 19.73
CA TYR A 269 -9.25 1.18 20.61
C TYR A 269 -9.99 2.13 21.56
N PRO A 270 -10.97 1.63 22.36
CA PRO A 270 -11.79 2.48 23.22
C PRO A 270 -11.02 3.23 24.31
N ASP A 271 -9.85 2.70 24.72
CA ASP A 271 -9.00 3.25 25.78
C ASP A 271 -7.77 4.00 25.24
N ASN A 272 -7.68 4.23 23.92
CA ASN A 272 -6.56 4.96 23.33
C ASN A 272 -6.63 6.45 23.66
N ASP A 273 -5.47 7.11 23.71
CA ASP A 273 -5.34 8.55 23.98
C ASP A 273 -6.22 9.43 23.06
N PHE A 274 -6.46 8.99 21.82
CA PHE A 274 -7.30 9.70 20.84
C PHE A 274 -8.77 9.25 20.82
N ALA A 275 -9.18 8.28 21.66
CA ALA A 275 -10.56 7.77 21.66
C ALA A 275 -11.58 8.85 22.01
N ARG A 276 -11.26 9.71 22.98
CA ARG A 276 -12.12 10.85 23.33
C ARG A 276 -12.28 11.82 22.16
N ASP A 277 -11.18 12.16 21.50
CA ASP A 277 -11.17 13.09 20.37
C ASP A 277 -11.93 12.50 19.17
N ALA A 278 -11.70 11.23 18.85
CA ALA A 278 -12.42 10.51 17.82
C ALA A 278 -13.94 10.50 18.05
N LYS A 279 -14.37 10.33 19.31
CA LYS A 279 -15.80 10.39 19.66
C LYS A 279 -16.38 11.78 19.41
N ILE A 280 -15.69 12.84 19.84
CA ILE A 280 -16.13 14.22 19.64
C ILE A 280 -16.20 14.56 18.14
N LEU A 281 -15.18 14.15 17.37
CA LEU A 281 -15.14 14.37 15.91
C LEU A 281 -16.28 13.63 15.21
N LEU A 282 -16.53 12.37 15.59
CA LEU A 282 -17.62 11.57 15.04
C LEU A 282 -19.02 12.14 15.36
N GLU A 283 -19.23 12.62 16.59
CA GLU A 283 -20.49 13.26 17.02
C GLU A 283 -20.76 14.58 16.31
N ASN A 284 -19.71 15.27 15.86
CA ASN A 284 -19.78 16.55 15.16
C ASN A 284 -19.52 16.43 13.66
N LEU A 285 -19.38 15.21 13.14
CA LEU A 285 -19.03 14.96 11.76
C LEU A 285 -20.07 15.56 10.81
N GLY A 286 -19.61 16.44 9.92
CA GLY A 286 -20.46 17.15 8.95
C GLY A 286 -21.24 18.34 9.49
N LYS A 287 -21.11 18.68 10.78
CA LYS A 287 -21.66 19.92 11.33
C LYS A 287 -20.77 21.11 10.95
N SER A 288 -21.40 22.25 10.72
CA SER A 288 -20.72 23.54 10.62
C SER A 288 -20.20 24.02 11.98
N ASP A 289 -19.20 24.91 11.96
CA ASP A 289 -18.67 25.54 13.17
C ASP A 289 -19.77 26.23 14.00
N GLU A 290 -20.79 26.80 13.35
CA GLU A 290 -21.94 27.41 14.00
C GLU A 290 -22.81 26.37 14.71
N GLU A 291 -23.10 25.24 14.08
CA GLU A 291 -23.86 24.14 14.69
C GLU A 291 -23.11 23.54 15.88
N ILE A 292 -21.78 23.40 15.76
CA ILE A 292 -20.91 22.94 16.84
C ILE A 292 -20.95 23.95 18.00
N PHE A 293 -20.74 25.25 17.73
CA PHE A 293 -20.80 26.30 18.75
C PHE A 293 -22.15 26.34 19.47
N ASN A 294 -23.27 26.23 18.74
CA ASN A 294 -24.61 26.23 19.30
C ASN A 294 -24.90 24.99 20.17
N SER A 295 -24.28 23.85 19.87
CA SER A 295 -24.41 22.65 20.69
C SER A 295 -23.76 22.80 22.07
N PHE A 296 -22.64 23.54 22.15
CA PHE A 296 -21.96 23.83 23.41
C PHE A 296 -22.66 24.92 24.24
N THR A 297 -23.23 25.94 23.60
CA THR A 297 -23.92 27.03 24.32
C THR A 297 -25.27 26.60 24.91
N LYS A 298 -26.01 25.71 24.24
CA LYS A 298 -27.25 25.13 24.79
C LYS A 298 -26.99 24.19 25.97
N GLY A 299 -25.98 23.31 25.88
CA GLY A 299 -25.64 22.41 26.99
C GLY A 299 -25.17 23.13 28.26
N ALA A 300 -24.49 24.27 28.12
CA ALA A 300 -24.09 25.11 29.24
C ALA A 300 -25.29 25.81 29.93
N GLN A 301 -26.32 26.18 29.17
CA GLN A 301 -27.53 26.81 29.72
C GLN A 301 -28.45 25.81 30.45
N GLU A 302 -28.50 24.55 30.02
CA GLU A 302 -29.33 23.51 30.64
C GLU A 302 -28.70 22.94 31.92
N GLY A 303 -27.36 22.87 32.00
CA GLY A 303 -26.63 22.42 33.19
C GLY A 303 -26.54 23.44 34.34
N GLU A 304 -26.95 24.69 34.13
CA GLU A 304 -27.09 25.72 35.17
C GLU A 304 -28.50 25.75 35.81
N THR A 305 -29.43 24.95 35.28
CA THR A 305 -30.84 24.88 35.73
C THR A 305 -31.23 23.62 36.51
N GLU A 306 -30.28 22.71 36.75
CA GLU A 306 -30.41 21.55 37.68
C GLU A 306 -29.63 21.77 38.98
#